data_AF-A0A968ZDX2-F1
#
_entry.id   AF-A0A968ZDX2-F1
#
_cell.length_a   1.000
_cell.length_b   1.000
_cell.length_c   1.000
_cell.angle_alpha   90.00
_cell.angle_beta   90.00
_cell.angle_gamma   90.00
#
_symmetry.space_group_name_H-M   'P 1'
#
loop_
_entity.id
_entity.type
_entity.pdbx_description
1 polymer ?
#
loop_
_entity_poly.entity_id
_entity_poly.type
_entity_poly.pdbx_seq_one_letter_code
_entity_poly.pdbx_strand_id
1 'polypeptide(L)'
;MPRASCGNAHWDGWRVTRYDPDGRIDRVLTVPVPKPTSIAFGGPDMKRLFITSASLDMTPQQLAEAPWSGCLMACDLDIVGLPDRDYALAT
;
A
#
# COMPACT_ATOMS: atom_id res chain seq x y z
N MET A 1 -3.73 -20.65 -12.32
CA MET A 1 -2.77 -19.57 -11.98
C MET A 1 -3.50 -18.54 -11.12
N PRO A 2 -2.89 -17.99 -10.06
CA PRO A 2 -3.49 -16.88 -9.34
C PRO A 2 -3.72 -15.74 -10.33
N ARG A 3 -4.96 -15.25 -10.45
CA ARG A 3 -5.23 -14.11 -11.32
C ARG A 3 -4.67 -12.85 -10.66
N ALA A 4 -3.94 -12.04 -11.42
CA ALA A 4 -3.36 -10.81 -10.92
C ALA A 4 -4.47 -9.87 -10.41
N SER A 5 -4.39 -9.48 -9.15
CA SER A 5 -5.23 -8.45 -8.54
C SER A 5 -4.46 -7.14 -8.46
N CYS A 6 -5.12 -5.99 -8.65
CA CYS A 6 -4.48 -4.69 -8.48
C CYS A 6 -4.74 -4.14 -7.08
N GLY A 7 -3.77 -3.42 -6.52
CA GLY A 7 -3.94 -2.67 -5.28
C GLY A 7 -3.84 -1.17 -5.53
N ASN A 8 -4.63 -0.39 -4.82
CA ASN A 8 -4.65 1.07 -4.91
C ASN A 8 -4.54 1.69 -3.53
N ALA A 9 -3.54 2.55 -3.32
CA ALA A 9 -3.48 3.44 -2.18
C ALA A 9 -4.33 4.69 -2.46
N HIS A 10 -5.28 4.98 -1.57
CA HIS A 10 -6.19 6.10 -1.76
C HIS A 10 -5.67 7.33 -1.01
N TRP A 11 -5.14 8.30 -1.75
CA TRP A 11 -4.85 9.63 -1.21
C TRP A 11 -6.12 10.25 -0.62
N ASP A 12 -6.02 10.81 0.60
CA ASP A 12 -7.13 11.29 1.43
C ASP A 12 -8.23 10.23 1.72
N GLY A 13 -7.94 8.94 1.51
CA GLY A 13 -8.91 7.87 1.61
C GLY A 13 -8.73 6.94 2.81
N TRP A 14 -7.68 7.11 3.62
CA TRP A 14 -7.40 6.28 4.80
C TRP A 14 -7.36 4.77 4.55
N ARG A 15 -7.08 4.37 3.30
CA ARG A 15 -7.19 2.96 2.91
C ARG A 15 -6.32 2.58 1.72
N VAL A 16 -6.09 1.28 1.64
CA VAL A 16 -5.63 0.57 0.46
C VAL A 16 -6.75 -0.37 0.02
N THR A 17 -7.09 -0.39 -1.26
CA THR A 17 -8.12 -1.28 -1.81
C THR A 17 -7.50 -2.28 -2.76
N ARG A 18 -7.85 -3.55 -2.62
CA ARG A 18 -7.55 -4.61 -3.58
C ARG A 18 -8.77 -4.84 -4.46
N TYR A 19 -8.54 -4.85 -5.77
CA TYR A 19 -9.55 -5.19 -6.77
C TYR A 19 -9.24 -6.56 -7.36
N ASP A 20 -10.30 -7.34 -7.58
CA ASP A 20 -10.21 -8.55 -8.38
C ASP A 20 -10.02 -8.21 -9.88
N PRO A 21 -9.68 -9.20 -10.72
CA PRO A 21 -9.47 -8.99 -12.16
C PRO A 21 -10.73 -8.51 -12.92
N ASP A 22 -11.91 -8.70 -12.35
CA ASP A 22 -13.18 -8.24 -12.92
C ASP A 22 -13.50 -6.79 -12.47
N GLY A 23 -12.59 -6.16 -11.71
CA GLY A 23 -12.70 -4.79 -11.22
C GLY A 23 -13.55 -4.63 -9.96
N ARG A 24 -13.96 -5.72 -9.32
CA ARG A 24 -14.74 -5.67 -8.08
C ARG A 24 -13.81 -5.47 -6.89
N ILE A 25 -14.30 -4.82 -5.85
CA ILE A 25 -13.56 -4.71 -4.58
C ILE A 25 -13.53 -6.09 -3.93
N ASP A 26 -12.32 -6.63 -3.78
CA ASP A 26 -12.05 -7.88 -3.08
C ASP A 26 -11.79 -7.63 -1.59
N ARG A 27 -10.95 -6.62 -1.28
CA ARG A 27 -10.58 -6.29 0.09
C ARG A 27 -10.29 -4.81 0.26
N VAL A 28 -10.60 -4.27 1.44
CA VAL A 28 -10.21 -2.93 1.87
C VAL A 28 -9.39 -3.05 3.15
N LEU A 29 -8.18 -2.49 3.14
CA LEU A 29 -7.32 -2.36 4.30
C LEU A 29 -7.34 -0.90 4.76
N THR A 30 -7.89 -0.64 5.93
CA THR A 30 -7.79 0.69 6.57
C THR A 30 -6.38 0.90 7.08
N VAL A 31 -5.84 2.11 6.90
CA VAL A 31 -4.49 2.47 7.34
C VAL A 31 -4.55 3.71 8.24
N PRO A 32 -3.62 3.87 9.20
CA PRO A 32 -3.66 4.95 10.18
C PRO A 32 -3.11 6.29 9.63
N VAL A 33 -3.24 6.51 8.32
CA VAL A 33 -2.79 7.74 7.65
C VAL A 33 -3.82 8.14 6.59
N PRO A 34 -4.12 9.45 6.45
CA PRO A 34 -5.08 9.93 5.45
C PRO A 34 -4.57 9.74 4.02
N LYS A 35 -3.25 9.89 3.82
CA LYS A 35 -2.59 9.98 2.51
C LYS A 35 -1.59 8.85 2.27
N PRO A 36 -2.02 7.57 2.20
CA PRO A 36 -1.16 6.51 1.68
C PRO A 36 -0.88 6.79 0.20
N THR A 37 0.37 6.61 -0.23
CA THR A 37 0.82 7.00 -1.58
C THR A 37 1.08 5.82 -2.50
N SER A 38 1.64 4.73 -1.98
CA SER A 38 1.96 3.54 -2.77
C SER A 38 2.05 2.31 -1.86
N ILE A 39 2.09 1.14 -2.49
CA ILE A 39 2.24 -0.15 -1.83
C ILE A 39 3.23 -1.04 -2.58
N ALA A 40 3.91 -1.93 -1.86
CA ALA A 40 4.75 -2.97 -2.44
C ALA A 40 4.76 -4.21 -1.54
N PHE A 41 4.79 -5.40 -2.13
CA PHE A 41 5.02 -6.62 -1.38
C PHE A 41 6.52 -6.84 -1.15
N GLY A 42 6.88 -7.44 -0.02
CA GLY A 42 8.25 -7.81 0.29
C GLY A 42 8.33 -8.73 1.51
N GLY A 43 9.50 -8.74 2.14
CA GLY A 43 9.82 -9.71 3.19
C GLY A 43 10.24 -11.08 2.64
N PRO A 44 10.80 -11.97 3.47
CA PRO A 44 11.39 -13.25 3.01
C PRO A 44 10.40 -14.19 2.34
N ASP A 45 9.11 -14.08 2.67
CA ASP A 45 8.02 -14.92 2.18
C ASP A 45 7.05 -14.17 1.24
N MET A 46 7.38 -12.91 0.88
CA MET A 46 6.54 -12.02 0.09
C MET A 46 5.14 -11.78 0.68
N LYS A 47 4.95 -11.94 1.99
CA LYS A 47 3.68 -11.70 2.69
C LYS A 47 3.60 -10.37 3.42
N ARG A 48 4.67 -9.56 3.39
CA ARG A 48 4.66 -8.23 3.99
C ARG A 48 4.24 -7.18 2.97
N LEU A 49 3.22 -6.40 3.29
CA LEU A 49 2.82 -5.24 2.50
C LEU A 49 3.46 -3.98 3.10
N PHE A 50 4.36 -3.36 2.36
CA PHE A 50 4.90 -2.03 2.65
C PHE A 50 3.97 -0.96 2.10
N ILE A 51 3.78 0.12 2.85
CA ILE A 51 2.88 1.21 2.51
C ILE A 51 3.62 2.52 2.75
N THR A 52 3.85 3.29 1.68
CA THR A 52 4.38 4.65 1.80
C THR A 52 3.24 5.63 2.08
N SER A 53 3.53 6.72 2.78
CA SER A 53 2.54 7.75 3.08
C SER A 53 3.14 9.15 2.94
N ALA A 54 2.27 10.16 2.86
CA ALA A 54 2.66 11.56 2.80
C ALA A 54 2.13 12.35 3.99
N SER A 55 2.92 13.32 4.43
CA SER A 55 2.52 14.38 5.37
C SER A 55 2.36 15.74 4.68
N LEU A 56 2.48 15.78 3.35
CA LEU A 56 2.37 17.00 2.56
C LEU A 56 1.02 17.69 2.81
N ASP A 57 1.05 19.01 2.99
CA ASP A 57 -0.13 19.86 3.23
C ASP A 57 -1.02 19.39 4.39
N MET A 58 -0.42 18.85 5.46
CA MET A 58 -1.13 18.54 6.71
C MET A 58 -0.90 19.62 7.76
N THR A 59 -1.96 19.99 8.47
CA THR A 59 -1.86 20.91 9.62
C THR A 59 -1.25 20.21 10.83
N PRO A 60 -0.75 20.96 11.84
CA PRO A 60 -0.29 20.36 13.09
C PRO A 60 -1.36 19.51 13.79
N GLN A 61 -2.63 19.90 13.70
CA GLN A 61 -3.73 19.11 14.25
C GLN A 61 -3.91 17.78 13.51
N GLN A 62 -3.89 17.80 12.18
CA GLN A 62 -4.00 16.57 11.37
C GLN A 62 -2.81 15.62 11.59
N LEU A 63 -1.61 16.16 11.79
CA LEU A 63 -0.44 15.35 12.15
C LEU A 63 -0.55 14.78 13.56
N ALA A 64 -1.19 15.48 14.50
CA ALA A 64 -1.46 14.93 15.82
C ALA A 64 -2.49 13.78 15.77
N GLU A 65 -3.48 13.86 14.88
CA GLU A 65 -4.49 12.81 14.66
C GLU A 65 -3.93 11.60 13.90
N ALA A 66 -3.01 11.83 12.95
CA ALA A 66 -2.35 10.81 12.13
C ALA A 66 -0.82 10.92 12.20
N PRO A 67 -0.21 10.56 13.35
CA PRO A 67 1.22 10.78 13.62
C PRO A 67 2.16 9.99 12.70
N TRP A 68 1.65 8.96 12.03
CA TRP A 68 2.42 8.15 11.08
C TRP A 68 2.44 8.70 9.65
N SER A 69 1.79 9.84 9.41
CA SER A 69 1.77 10.48 8.09
C SER A 69 3.19 10.89 7.67
N GLY A 70 3.62 10.46 6.49
CA GLY A 70 4.98 10.64 6.00
C GLY A 70 5.94 9.49 6.36
N CYS A 71 5.52 8.53 7.19
CA CYS A 71 6.31 7.35 7.50
C CYS A 71 6.10 6.21 6.50
N LEU A 72 7.08 5.32 6.42
CA LEU A 72 6.91 3.98 5.83
C LEU A 72 6.26 3.06 6.87
N MET A 73 5.20 2.36 6.49
CA MET A 73 4.51 1.40 7.33
C MET A 73 4.61 0.01 6.71
N ALA A 74 4.42 -1.03 7.51
CA ALA A 74 4.32 -2.40 7.04
C ALA A 74 3.31 -3.21 7.85
N CYS A 75 2.61 -4.13 7.19
CA CYS A 75 1.82 -5.16 7.86
C CYS A 75 2.02 -6.51 7.18
N ASP A 76 1.89 -7.59 7.95
CA ASP A 76 1.94 -8.95 7.43
C ASP A 76 0.53 -9.39 6.99
N LEU A 77 0.45 -10.09 5.86
CA LEU A 77 -0.79 -10.55 5.25
C LEU A 77 -0.85 -12.09 5.21
N ASP A 78 -2.06 -12.60 5.06
CA ASP A 78 -2.34 -14.02 4.82
C ASP A 78 -2.10 -14.42 3.34
N ILE A 79 -1.90 -13.45 2.45
CA ILE A 79 -1.68 -13.63 1.02
C ILE A 79 -0.22 -13.41 0.63
N VAL A 80 0.21 -14.13 -0.41
CA VAL A 80 1.55 -14.00 -1.00
C VAL A 80 1.49 -13.01 -2.17
N GLY A 81 2.36 -12.01 -2.14
CA GLY A 81 2.56 -11.07 -3.23
C GLY A 81 3.38 -11.64 -4.39
N LEU A 82 3.60 -10.81 -5.40
CA LEU A 82 4.53 -11.10 -6.48
C LEU A 82 5.79 -10.25 -6.31
N PRO A 83 6.98 -10.77 -6.65
CA PRO A 83 8.18 -9.94 -6.73
C PRO A 83 8.00 -8.88 -7.83
N ASP A 84 8.54 -7.69 -7.58
CA ASP A 84 8.67 -6.70 -8.63
C ASP A 84 9.57 -7.20 -9.75
N ARG A 85 9.38 -6.62 -10.94
CA ARG A 85 10.17 -7.00 -12.10
C ARG A 85 11.56 -6.40 -11.98
N ASP A 86 12.58 -7.24 -12.16
CA ASP A 86 13.96 -6.77 -12.27
C ASP A 86 14.11 -5.79 -13.43
N TYR A 87 14.79 -4.69 -13.18
CA TYR A 87 15.23 -3.78 -14.22
C TYR A 87 16.59 -4.23 -14.77
N ALA A 88 16.68 -4.39 -16.09
CA ALA A 88 17.94 -4.65 -16.78
C ALA A 88 18.26 -3.48 -17.70
N LEU A 89 19.44 -2.87 -17.53
CA LEU A 89 19.99 -1.94 -18.51
C LEU A 89 20.33 -2.75 -19.77
N ALA A 90 19.77 -2.36 -20.90
CA ALA A 90 20.21 -2.87 -22.19
C ALA A 90 21.60 -2.26 -22.48
N THR A 91 22.64 -3.08 -22.36
CA THR A 91 24.01 -2.74 -22.80
C THR A 91 24.19 -3.05 -24.27
#